data_AF-A0A0G1CET8-F1
#
_entry.id   AF-A0A0G1CET8-F1
#
_cell.length_a   1.000
_cell.length_b   1.000
_cell.length_c   1.000
_cell.angle_alpha   90.00
_cell.angle_beta   90.00
_cell.angle_gamma   90.00
#
_symmetry.space_group_name_H-M   'P 1'
#
loop_
_entity.id
_entity.type
_entity.pdbx_description
1 polymer ?
#
loop_
_entity_poly.entity_id
_entity_poly.type
_entity_poly.pdbx_seq_one_letter_code
_entity_poly.pdbx_strand_id
1 'polypeptide(L)'
;MYLIILLTTVPMVGNNIIRVSGLTKRFSEKRMRKSVEFKRKVVFAVTKDKRTVASVAHEFGIARKTVYQWLKRLDGARGRAKSTALDNHYIKGNRHPRAYRFAHRHKLLRLITSDPELSITNLARRLRIGRHATVASLQELKLSTRLERENFARLYNGPGRLHLDIKGQIVRAVLDEGKSIAEVAREFKVARKTIHVWIKRYQADKRLSEKYVVGLAHPKALSPDMRNKILAAVIKNPQASIHKLARNLSISSHGVWNILKIHNLTHAPARLAFAQKEMQDFTLPNLLKTDRVRSVWETFTPNLAPAPPPSSIEQFSSTSPQNLPPISTLNLLKLIIKASISTFISLLKLPSQLPRWWMSFLAAFIIPVIISGVLLSGVNYLSLILQAPTVTVGIGYLFASLALSFGLFFFLYSSKYYLSALLVLRFSRKIITQDETNAATKSLTSNHQQSGLVSDVSQIELTRHPFVSIHLPLYNEKRVVNRLLEAVTSLDYP
;
A
#
# COMPACT_ATOMS: atom_id res chain seq x y z
N MET A 1 55.14 8.00 48.41
CA MET A 1 54.34 8.09 49.66
C MET A 1 53.97 6.66 50.04
N TYR A 2 54.49 6.21 51.19
CA TYR A 2 54.43 4.83 51.70
C TYR A 2 52.99 4.34 51.96
N LEU A 3 52.69 3.06 51.71
CA LEU A 3 52.14 2.19 52.75
C LEU A 3 52.24 0.69 52.39
N ILE A 4 53.04 0.00 53.21
CA ILE A 4 53.10 -1.45 53.42
C ILE A 4 51.88 -1.86 54.25
N ILE A 5 51.08 -2.86 53.85
CA ILE A 5 50.23 -3.64 54.78
C ILE A 5 50.14 -5.13 54.35
N LEU A 6 50.88 -5.93 55.11
CA LEU A 6 50.58 -7.26 55.69
C LEU A 6 49.86 -8.35 54.89
N LEU A 7 50.65 -9.37 54.58
CA LEU A 7 50.28 -10.79 54.59
C LEU A 7 49.96 -11.24 56.03
N THR A 8 48.75 -11.74 56.27
CA THR A 8 48.45 -12.62 57.40
C THR A 8 47.68 -13.85 56.92
N THR A 9 48.34 -14.99 57.06
CA THR A 9 47.80 -16.34 56.93
C THR A 9 47.01 -16.70 58.18
N VAL A 10 45.75 -17.11 58.02
CA VAL A 10 44.97 -17.79 59.06
C VAL A 10 44.47 -19.12 58.49
N PRO A 11 44.82 -20.28 59.09
CA PRO A 11 44.19 -21.55 58.79
C PRO A 11 42.97 -21.70 59.71
N MET A 12 41.78 -21.86 59.14
CA MET A 12 40.62 -22.30 59.91
C MET A 12 39.96 -23.47 59.18
N VAL A 13 40.28 -24.64 59.71
CA VAL A 13 39.52 -25.88 59.62
C VAL A 13 38.08 -25.59 60.01
N GLY A 14 37.16 -25.80 59.09
CA GLY A 14 35.73 -25.65 59.31
C GLY A 14 35.00 -26.70 58.50
N ASN A 15 34.87 -27.89 59.08
CA ASN A 15 33.94 -28.93 58.65
C ASN A 15 32.52 -28.37 58.70
N ASN A 16 32.07 -27.77 57.60
CA ASN A 16 30.66 -27.54 57.35
C ASN A 16 30.28 -28.34 56.12
N ILE A 17 29.64 -29.48 56.39
CA ILE A 17 28.79 -30.22 55.47
C ILE A 17 27.70 -29.24 55.03
N ILE A 18 27.99 -28.46 54.00
CA ILE A 18 26.97 -27.75 53.25
C ILE A 18 26.18 -28.84 52.54
N ARG A 19 25.05 -29.20 53.15
CA ARG A 19 23.95 -29.86 52.50
C ARG A 19 23.61 -29.00 51.27
N VAL A 20 24.16 -29.35 50.13
CA VAL A 20 23.78 -28.79 48.83
C VAL A 20 22.35 -29.26 48.60
N SER A 21 21.42 -28.51 49.19
CA SER A 21 20.02 -28.55 48.80
C SER A 21 20.02 -28.36 47.30
N GLY A 22 19.52 -29.38 46.61
CA GLY A 22 19.40 -29.40 45.17
C GLY A 22 18.49 -28.29 44.71
N LEU A 23 19.03 -27.08 44.59
CA LEU A 23 18.70 -26.14 43.53
C LEU A 23 19.19 -26.77 42.23
N THR A 24 18.52 -27.86 41.85
CA THR A 24 18.24 -28.12 40.46
C THR A 24 17.62 -26.82 39.97
N LYS A 25 18.46 -25.97 39.37
CA LYS A 25 17.99 -24.94 38.47
C LYS A 25 17.09 -25.70 37.53
N ARG A 26 15.77 -25.64 37.79
CA ARG A 26 14.75 -25.67 36.77
C ARG A 26 15.15 -24.54 35.84
N PHE A 27 16.13 -24.81 34.98
CA PHE A 27 16.12 -24.33 33.63
C PHE A 27 14.73 -24.70 33.17
N SER A 28 13.82 -23.75 33.35
CA SER A 28 12.61 -23.63 32.57
C SER A 28 13.14 -23.68 31.15
N GLU A 29 13.25 -24.89 30.61
CA GLU A 29 13.41 -25.16 29.19
C GLU A 29 12.32 -24.32 28.58
N LYS A 30 12.74 -23.15 28.12
CA LYS A 30 11.91 -22.06 27.64
C LYS A 30 11.12 -22.65 26.49
N ARG A 31 9.94 -23.21 26.77
CA ARG A 31 9.18 -24.15 25.91
C ARG A 31 9.44 -23.81 24.46
N MET A 32 10.47 -24.42 23.87
CA MET A 32 10.88 -24.04 22.54
C MET A 32 9.73 -24.46 21.65
N ARG A 33 9.05 -23.48 21.07
CA ARG A 33 7.87 -23.72 20.25
C ARG A 33 8.35 -24.57 19.09
N LYS A 34 8.00 -25.86 19.11
CA LYS A 34 8.42 -26.80 18.10
C LYS A 34 7.91 -26.35 16.72
N SER A 35 8.74 -26.50 15.70
CA SER A 35 8.40 -26.11 14.33
C SER A 35 7.19 -26.89 13.82
N VAL A 36 6.48 -26.35 12.84
CA VAL A 36 5.33 -27.05 12.23
C VAL A 36 5.76 -28.39 11.64
N GLU A 37 6.93 -28.42 11.00
CA GLU A 37 7.53 -29.63 10.44
C GLU A 37 7.79 -30.70 11.51
N PHE A 38 8.31 -30.29 12.68
CA PHE A 38 8.52 -31.20 13.79
C PHE A 38 7.20 -31.83 14.26
N LYS A 39 6.13 -31.03 14.38
CA LYS A 39 4.80 -31.56 14.75
C LYS A 39 4.28 -32.55 13.70
N ARG A 40 4.50 -32.26 12.41
CA ARG A 40 4.10 -33.15 11.31
C ARG A 40 4.83 -34.49 11.40
N LYS A 41 6.15 -34.49 11.63
CA LYS A 41 6.93 -35.72 11.83
C LYS A 41 6.38 -36.58 12.97
N VAL A 42 6.11 -35.96 14.12
CA VAL A 42 5.56 -36.66 15.30
C VAL A 42 4.19 -37.27 15.02
N VAL A 43 3.29 -36.51 14.38
CA VAL A 43 1.95 -36.99 14.08
C VAL A 43 1.97 -38.08 13.00
N PHE A 44 2.86 -37.97 12.02
CA PHE A 44 3.05 -38.96 10.96
C PHE A 44 3.57 -40.30 11.51
N ALA A 45 4.50 -40.28 12.46
CA ALA A 45 5.00 -41.48 13.12
C ALA A 45 3.88 -42.27 13.85
N VAL A 46 2.90 -41.57 14.41
CA VAL A 46 1.74 -42.23 15.04
C VAL A 46 0.73 -42.71 14.00
N THR A 47 0.41 -41.87 13.01
CA THR A 47 -0.72 -42.13 12.08
C THR A 47 -0.37 -43.03 10.91
N LYS A 48 0.81 -42.87 10.30
CA LYS A 48 1.25 -43.66 9.14
C LYS A 48 2.07 -44.88 9.56
N ASP A 49 3.03 -44.69 10.46
CA ASP A 49 3.92 -45.77 10.89
C ASP A 49 3.29 -46.65 12.00
N LYS A 50 2.06 -46.32 12.42
CA LYS A 50 1.26 -47.03 13.43
C LYS A 50 1.97 -47.23 14.78
N ARG A 51 2.92 -46.35 15.13
CA ARG A 51 3.67 -46.44 16.39
C ARG A 51 2.83 -45.97 17.57
N THR A 52 3.07 -46.55 18.75
CA THR A 52 2.35 -46.14 19.96
C THR A 52 2.71 -44.71 20.37
N VAL A 53 1.72 -43.95 20.86
CA VAL A 53 1.93 -42.56 21.31
C VAL A 53 3.00 -42.47 22.40
N ALA A 54 3.13 -43.49 23.25
CA ALA A 54 4.16 -43.55 24.29
C ALA A 54 5.58 -43.66 23.71
N SER A 55 5.78 -44.52 22.71
CA SER A 55 7.07 -44.67 22.02
C SER A 55 7.48 -43.38 21.32
N VAL A 56 6.56 -42.78 20.55
CA VAL A 56 6.82 -41.52 19.83
C VAL A 56 7.06 -40.36 20.80
N ALA A 57 6.31 -40.28 21.90
CA ALA A 57 6.52 -39.26 22.93
C ALA A 57 7.93 -39.36 23.56
N HIS A 58 8.39 -40.58 23.86
CA HIS A 58 9.70 -40.84 24.44
C HIS A 58 10.83 -40.48 23.47
N GLU A 59 10.77 -40.97 22.23
CA GLU A 59 11.78 -40.72 21.19
C GLU A 59 11.95 -39.21 20.89
N PHE A 60 10.85 -38.48 20.73
CA PHE A 60 10.90 -37.06 20.36
C PHE A 60 11.05 -36.13 21.58
N GLY A 61 11.13 -36.66 22.79
CA GLY A 61 11.22 -35.88 24.03
C GLY A 61 10.02 -34.95 24.26
N ILE A 62 8.80 -35.45 24.04
CA ILE A 62 7.56 -34.66 24.16
C ILE A 62 6.61 -35.34 25.14
N ALA A 63 5.91 -34.56 25.97
CA ALA A 63 4.82 -35.11 26.78
C ALA A 63 3.72 -35.75 25.91
N ARG A 64 3.28 -36.96 26.28
CA ARG A 64 2.18 -37.71 25.64
C ARG A 64 0.93 -36.86 25.39
N LYS A 65 0.54 -36.03 26.36
CA LYS A 65 -0.60 -35.09 26.27
C LYS A 65 -0.50 -34.14 25.07
N THR A 66 0.71 -33.68 24.73
CA THR A 66 0.94 -32.78 23.59
C THR A 66 0.72 -33.52 22.27
N VAL A 67 1.17 -34.77 22.17
CA VAL A 67 0.96 -35.62 20.99
C VAL A 67 -0.54 -35.87 20.78
N TYR A 68 -1.28 -36.23 21.84
CA TYR A 68 -2.73 -36.36 21.79
C TYR A 68 -3.44 -35.06 21.39
N GLN A 69 -2.99 -33.90 21.88
CA GLN A 69 -3.55 -32.62 21.47
C GLN A 69 -3.34 -32.32 19.98
N TRP A 70 -2.19 -32.73 19.40
CA TRP A 70 -1.93 -32.58 17.97
C TRP A 70 -2.77 -33.53 17.13
N LEU A 71 -2.91 -34.79 17.56
CA LEU A 71 -3.79 -35.78 16.92
C LEU A 71 -5.24 -35.30 16.92
N LYS A 72 -5.77 -34.89 18.09
CA LYS A 72 -7.14 -34.36 18.21
C LYS A 72 -7.42 -33.18 17.28
N ARG A 73 -6.43 -32.30 17.07
CA ARG A 73 -6.54 -31.19 16.12
C ARG A 73 -6.57 -31.65 14.67
N LEU A 74 -5.77 -32.66 14.34
CA LEU A 74 -5.74 -33.22 12.99
C LEU A 74 -7.04 -33.97 12.67
N ASP A 75 -7.58 -34.73 13.62
CA ASP A 75 -8.82 -35.50 13.47
C ASP A 75 -10.05 -34.59 13.33
N GLY A 76 -10.07 -33.47 14.06
CA GLY A 76 -11.14 -32.48 13.96
C GLY A 76 -11.12 -31.65 12.67
N ALA A 77 -10.04 -31.68 11.89
CA ALA A 77 -9.90 -30.91 10.65
C ALA A 77 -10.40 -31.70 9.42
N ARG A 78 -11.23 -31.07 8.58
CA ARG A 78 -11.78 -31.69 7.35
C ARG A 78 -11.04 -31.22 6.09
N GLY A 79 -10.79 -32.16 5.17
CA GLY A 79 -10.23 -31.87 3.83
C GLY A 79 -8.91 -31.10 3.86
N ARG A 80 -8.85 -29.98 3.12
CA ARG A 80 -7.65 -29.14 2.99
C ARG A 80 -7.19 -28.51 4.32
N ALA A 81 -8.05 -28.40 5.32
CA ALA A 81 -7.69 -27.83 6.63
C ALA A 81 -6.74 -28.73 7.45
N LYS A 82 -6.59 -30.02 7.10
CA LYS A 82 -5.69 -30.96 7.80
C LYS A 82 -4.22 -30.53 7.74
N SER A 83 -3.78 -29.94 6.62
CA SER A 83 -2.39 -29.50 6.44
C SER A 83 -2.05 -28.30 7.32
N THR A 84 -3.04 -27.45 7.63
CA THR A 84 -2.92 -26.26 8.48
C THR A 84 -3.27 -26.50 9.96
N ALA A 85 -3.86 -27.65 10.30
CA ALA A 85 -4.32 -27.95 11.67
C ALA A 85 -3.19 -27.96 12.72
N LEU A 86 -1.96 -28.25 12.28
CA LEU A 86 -0.76 -28.27 13.11
C LEU A 86 -0.01 -26.93 13.15
N ASP A 87 -0.44 -25.95 12.36
CA ASP A 87 0.16 -24.63 12.32
C ASP A 87 0.05 -23.95 13.70
N ASN A 88 0.99 -23.06 13.96
CA ASN A 88 0.96 -22.27 15.18
C ASN A 88 -0.20 -21.28 15.10
N HIS A 89 -1.31 -21.56 15.79
CA HIS A 89 -2.49 -20.66 15.90
C HIS A 89 -2.19 -19.32 16.62
N TYR A 90 -0.95 -19.09 17.04
CA TYR A 90 -0.55 -17.81 17.58
C TYR A 90 -0.45 -16.79 16.43
N ILE A 91 -1.49 -15.97 16.31
CA ILE A 91 -1.62 -14.95 15.27
C ILE A 91 -0.47 -13.94 15.42
N LYS A 92 0.56 -13.98 14.57
CA LYS A 92 1.67 -13.02 14.59
C LYS A 92 1.38 -11.77 13.76
N GLY A 93 2.19 -10.74 13.94
CA GLY A 93 2.19 -9.52 13.13
C GLY A 93 0.92 -8.68 13.32
N ASN A 94 0.46 -8.02 12.26
CA ASN A 94 -0.64 -7.05 12.30
C ASN A 94 -2.00 -7.62 12.70
N ARG A 95 -2.15 -8.95 12.65
CA ARG A 95 -3.36 -9.65 13.10
C ARG A 95 -3.31 -10.04 14.59
N HIS A 96 -2.15 -9.89 15.26
CA HIS A 96 -2.04 -10.21 16.68
C HIS A 96 -2.96 -9.26 17.49
N PRO A 97 -3.67 -9.72 18.53
CA PRO A 97 -4.47 -8.86 19.42
C PRO A 97 -3.67 -7.80 20.21
N ARG A 98 -2.36 -7.66 19.98
CA ARG A 98 -1.50 -6.57 20.50
C ARG A 98 -1.02 -5.64 19.38
N ALA A 99 -1.29 -5.97 18.13
CA ALA A 99 -1.02 -5.14 16.97
C ALA A 99 -2.03 -3.99 16.80
N TYR A 100 -3.02 -3.86 17.71
CA TYR A 100 -3.82 -2.63 17.85
C TYR A 100 -2.96 -1.37 17.90
N ARG A 101 -1.70 -1.48 18.37
CA ARG A 101 -0.69 -0.41 18.31
C ARG A 101 -0.54 0.20 16.91
N PHE A 102 -0.45 -0.64 15.86
CA PHE A 102 -0.29 -0.17 14.49
C PHE A 102 -1.60 0.36 13.89
N ALA A 103 -2.71 -0.33 14.16
CA ALA A 103 -4.02 0.04 13.61
C ALA A 103 -4.50 1.43 14.08
N HIS A 104 -4.16 1.81 15.32
CA HIS A 104 -4.60 3.07 15.91
C HIS A 104 -3.54 4.18 15.87
N ARG A 105 -2.29 3.89 15.47
CA ARG A 105 -1.19 4.87 15.42
C ARG A 105 -1.57 6.13 14.65
N HIS A 106 -2.12 5.99 13.45
CA HIS A 106 -2.49 7.14 12.63
C HIS A 106 -3.64 7.96 13.23
N LYS A 107 -4.64 7.28 13.83
CA LYS A 107 -5.75 7.95 14.52
C LYS A 107 -5.27 8.68 15.78
N LEU A 108 -4.34 8.08 16.52
CA LEU A 108 -3.71 8.69 17.70
C LEU A 108 -2.96 9.96 17.30
N LEU A 109 -2.08 9.89 16.30
CA LEU A 109 -1.34 11.06 15.81
C LEU A 109 -2.30 12.17 15.34
N ARG A 110 -3.38 11.83 14.64
CA ARG A 110 -4.39 12.80 14.21
C ARG A 110 -5.10 13.48 15.39
N LEU A 111 -5.44 12.72 16.44
CA LEU A 111 -6.04 13.28 17.66
C LEU A 111 -5.08 14.18 18.44
N ILE A 112 -3.80 13.81 18.51
CA ILE A 112 -2.77 14.63 19.14
C ILE A 112 -2.57 15.93 18.35
N THR A 113 -2.60 15.83 17.03
CA THR A 113 -2.44 16.99 16.13
C THR A 113 -3.63 17.94 16.26
N SER A 114 -4.86 17.42 16.39
CA SER A 114 -6.05 18.26 16.59
C SER A 114 -6.16 18.85 17.99
N ASP A 115 -5.98 18.02 19.03
CA ASP A 115 -6.20 18.38 20.43
C ASP A 115 -5.02 17.88 21.32
N PRO A 116 -3.86 18.58 21.32
CA PRO A 116 -2.65 18.09 22.02
C PRO A 116 -2.80 18.02 23.54
N GLU A 117 -3.72 18.82 24.11
CA GLU A 117 -4.00 18.91 25.54
C GLU A 117 -4.77 17.71 26.11
N LEU A 118 -5.28 16.82 25.24
CA LEU A 118 -6.05 15.67 25.70
C LEU A 118 -5.24 14.80 26.67
N SER A 119 -5.86 14.50 27.81
CA SER A 119 -5.32 13.53 28.75
C SER A 119 -5.22 12.14 28.13
N ILE A 120 -4.30 11.32 28.62
CA ILE A 120 -4.10 9.93 28.16
C ILE A 120 -5.40 9.13 28.25
N THR A 121 -6.21 9.38 29.29
CA THR A 121 -7.51 8.73 29.48
C THR A 121 -8.53 9.14 28.41
N ASN A 122 -8.58 10.44 28.05
CA ASN A 122 -9.46 10.92 26.99
C ASN A 122 -9.03 10.42 25.61
N LEU A 123 -7.72 10.36 25.33
CA LEU A 123 -7.17 9.74 24.13
C LEU A 123 -7.58 8.28 24.02
N ALA A 124 -7.41 7.50 25.09
CA ALA A 124 -7.80 6.10 25.16
C ALA A 124 -9.31 5.91 24.90
N ARG A 125 -10.15 6.74 25.52
CA ARG A 125 -11.61 6.73 25.33
C ARG A 125 -12.01 7.03 23.88
N ARG A 126 -11.46 8.09 23.27
CA ARG A 126 -11.76 8.46 21.87
C ARG A 126 -11.26 7.42 20.87
N LEU A 127 -10.14 6.78 21.14
CA LEU A 127 -9.59 5.71 20.28
C LEU A 127 -10.26 4.36 20.49
N ARG A 128 -11.05 4.19 21.56
CA ARG A 128 -11.59 2.90 22.02
C ARG A 128 -10.50 1.84 22.21
N ILE A 129 -9.38 2.25 22.80
CA ILE A 129 -8.25 1.36 23.14
C ILE A 129 -7.94 1.45 24.64
N GLY A 130 -7.35 0.40 25.21
CA GLY A 130 -6.95 0.40 26.61
C GLY A 130 -5.92 1.50 26.93
N ARG A 131 -5.99 2.06 28.14
CA ARG A 131 -5.08 3.13 28.61
C ARG A 131 -3.61 2.74 28.44
N HIS A 132 -3.22 1.53 28.85
CA HIS A 132 -1.84 1.03 28.70
C HIS A 132 -1.37 0.94 27.25
N ALA A 133 -2.26 0.59 26.31
CA ALA A 133 -1.92 0.56 24.88
C ALA A 133 -1.66 1.98 24.34
N THR A 134 -2.44 2.96 24.82
CA THR A 134 -2.24 4.38 24.51
C THR A 134 -0.89 4.87 25.04
N VAL A 135 -0.59 4.60 26.32
CA VAL A 135 0.69 4.96 26.95
C VAL A 135 1.87 4.36 26.18
N ALA A 136 1.83 3.07 25.88
CA ALA A 136 2.90 2.41 25.14
C ALA A 136 3.08 3.02 23.74
N SER A 137 1.98 3.38 23.06
CA SER A 137 2.05 4.02 21.75
C SER A 137 2.62 5.44 21.84
N LEU A 138 2.28 6.20 22.89
CA LEU A 138 2.83 7.53 23.13
C LEU A 138 4.33 7.48 23.46
N GLN A 139 4.77 6.53 24.29
CA GLN A 139 6.19 6.32 24.62
C GLN A 139 7.00 5.95 23.37
N GLU A 140 6.49 5.04 22.54
CA GLU A 140 7.13 4.64 21.28
C GLU A 140 7.27 5.84 20.31
N LEU A 141 6.29 6.74 20.33
CA LEU A 141 6.27 7.96 19.50
C LEU A 141 7.07 9.13 20.11
N LYS A 142 7.58 9.00 21.34
CA LYS A 142 8.16 10.10 22.13
C LYS A 142 7.18 11.27 22.33
N LEU A 143 5.92 10.95 22.63
CA LEU A 143 4.78 11.87 22.84
C LEU A 143 4.12 11.64 24.21
N SER A 144 4.89 11.15 25.18
CA SER A 144 4.44 10.85 26.54
C SER A 144 3.93 12.08 27.27
N THR A 145 4.64 13.21 27.15
CA THR A 145 4.31 14.44 27.88
C THR A 145 3.34 15.32 27.11
N ARG A 146 2.61 16.19 27.83
CA ARG A 146 1.73 17.18 27.21
C ARG A 146 2.52 18.13 26.30
N LEU A 147 3.68 18.59 26.77
CA LEU A 147 4.56 19.48 26.04
C LEU A 147 5.09 18.85 24.73
N GLU A 148 5.49 17.58 24.77
CA GLU A 148 5.88 16.84 23.56
C GLU A 148 4.75 16.78 22.53
N ARG A 149 3.50 16.56 22.99
CA ARG A 149 2.32 16.54 22.13
C ARG A 149 2.00 17.90 21.53
N GLU A 150 2.12 18.97 22.30
CA GLU A 150 1.94 20.34 21.82
C GLU A 150 3.01 20.73 20.80
N ASN A 151 4.27 20.40 21.06
CA ASN A 151 5.36 20.59 20.12
C ASN A 151 5.16 19.78 18.84
N PHE A 152 4.73 18.52 18.96
CA PHE A 152 4.38 17.69 17.82
C PHE A 152 3.20 18.30 17.03
N ALA A 153 2.13 18.70 17.69
CA ALA A 153 0.99 19.35 17.04
C ALA A 153 1.41 20.65 16.35
N ARG A 154 2.30 21.45 16.95
CA ARG A 154 2.85 22.67 16.33
C ARG A 154 3.64 22.37 15.05
N LEU A 155 4.42 21.29 15.04
CA LEU A 155 5.22 20.88 13.88
C LEU A 155 4.40 20.19 12.78
N TYR A 156 3.32 19.48 13.16
CA TYR A 156 2.54 18.64 12.25
C TYR A 156 1.14 19.19 11.90
N ASN A 157 0.66 20.23 12.59
CA ASN A 157 -0.42 21.08 12.10
C ASN A 157 0.12 21.93 10.95
N GLY A 158 0.22 21.32 9.77
CA GLY A 158 0.24 22.11 8.55
C GLY A 158 -1.02 22.99 8.48
N PRO A 159 -1.05 24.03 7.63
CA PRO A 159 -2.15 24.99 7.49
C PRO A 159 -3.45 24.39 6.93
N GLY A 160 -3.63 23.07 7.03
CA GLY A 160 -4.72 22.33 6.43
C GLY A 160 -4.65 22.41 4.91
N ARG A 161 -5.84 22.41 4.29
CA ARG A 161 -5.99 22.61 2.86
C ARG A 161 -6.04 24.11 2.58
N LEU A 162 -4.95 24.65 2.05
CA LEU A 162 -4.89 26.05 1.63
C LEU A 162 -5.79 26.30 0.41
N HIS A 163 -6.49 27.44 0.42
CA HIS A 163 -7.30 27.89 -0.71
C HIS A 163 -6.43 28.19 -1.94
N LEU A 164 -7.03 28.20 -3.12
CA LEU A 164 -6.34 28.49 -4.39
C LEU A 164 -5.62 29.83 -4.36
N ASP A 165 -6.25 30.85 -3.78
CA ASP A 165 -5.71 32.21 -3.74
C ASP A 165 -4.41 32.27 -2.93
N ILE A 166 -4.40 31.63 -1.75
CA ILE A 166 -3.21 31.57 -0.88
C ILE A 166 -2.10 30.79 -1.57
N LYS A 167 -2.41 29.69 -2.27
CA LYS A 167 -1.40 28.96 -3.06
C LYS A 167 -0.83 29.84 -4.17
N GLY A 168 -1.67 30.67 -4.81
CA GLY A 168 -1.27 31.65 -5.80
C GLY A 168 -0.30 32.69 -5.21
N GLN A 169 -0.65 33.26 -4.06
CA GLN A 169 0.21 34.21 -3.33
C GLN A 169 1.57 33.59 -2.99
N ILE A 170 1.60 32.36 -2.47
CA ILE A 170 2.84 31.63 -2.16
C ILE A 170 3.73 31.47 -3.40
N VAL A 171 3.13 31.15 -4.55
CA VAL A 171 3.90 30.96 -5.79
C VAL A 171 4.40 32.29 -6.35
N ARG A 172 3.59 33.36 -6.32
CA ARG A 172 3.99 34.71 -6.74
C ARG A 172 5.08 35.29 -5.84
N ALA A 173 4.99 35.09 -4.52
CA ALA A 173 6.01 35.50 -3.58
C ALA A 173 7.40 34.89 -3.91
N VAL A 174 7.43 33.65 -4.42
CA VAL A 174 8.70 33.02 -4.81
C VAL A 174 9.15 33.44 -6.21
N LEU A 175 8.23 33.49 -7.19
CA LEU A 175 8.58 33.71 -8.60
C LEU A 175 8.71 35.19 -8.97
N ASP A 176 7.82 36.04 -8.46
CA ASP A 176 7.69 37.45 -8.84
C ASP A 176 8.46 38.34 -7.85
N GLU A 177 8.34 38.07 -6.53
CA GLU A 177 9.03 38.85 -5.48
C GLU A 177 10.44 38.31 -5.17
N GLY A 178 10.81 37.14 -5.69
CA GLY A 178 12.13 36.53 -5.48
C GLY A 178 12.43 36.06 -4.05
N LYS A 179 11.40 35.90 -3.19
CA LYS A 179 11.59 35.43 -1.81
C LYS A 179 12.13 34.00 -1.79
N SER A 180 12.97 33.72 -0.79
CA SER A 180 13.50 32.36 -0.63
C SER A 180 12.40 31.36 -0.26
N ILE A 181 12.42 30.17 -0.85
CA ILE A 181 11.42 29.11 -0.57
C ILE A 181 11.39 28.76 0.93
N ALA A 182 12.53 28.87 1.62
CA ALA A 182 12.63 28.60 3.06
C ALA A 182 11.93 29.66 3.92
N GLU A 183 11.93 30.91 3.49
CA GLU A 183 11.20 32.00 4.13
C GLU A 183 9.69 31.85 3.93
N VAL A 184 9.25 31.70 2.67
CA VAL A 184 7.83 31.50 2.34
C VAL A 184 7.26 30.25 3.02
N ALA A 185 8.05 29.18 3.14
CA ALA A 185 7.66 27.98 3.87
C ALA A 185 7.40 28.24 5.37
N ARG A 186 8.19 29.11 6.00
CA ARG A 186 8.02 29.47 7.42
C ARG A 186 6.81 30.38 7.61
N GLU A 187 6.67 31.38 6.75
CA GLU A 187 5.57 32.36 6.77
C GLU A 187 4.20 31.68 6.65
N PHE A 188 4.01 30.88 5.59
CA PHE A 188 2.73 30.22 5.33
C PHE A 188 2.58 28.86 6.03
N LYS A 189 3.59 28.43 6.80
CA LYS A 189 3.65 27.11 7.47
C LYS A 189 3.50 25.92 6.51
N VAL A 190 3.96 26.07 5.26
CA VAL A 190 3.86 25.02 4.22
C VAL A 190 5.20 24.29 4.05
N ALA A 191 5.15 22.97 3.91
CA ALA A 191 6.36 22.19 3.60
C ALA A 191 7.01 22.64 2.26
N ARG A 192 8.33 22.86 2.25
CA ARG A 192 9.10 23.29 1.06
C ARG A 192 8.83 22.43 -0.18
N LYS A 193 8.77 21.10 -0.01
CA LYS A 193 8.45 20.16 -1.08
C LYS A 193 7.10 20.45 -1.75
N THR A 194 6.10 20.88 -0.98
CA THR A 194 4.79 21.24 -1.49
C THR A 194 4.85 22.52 -2.33
N ILE A 195 5.63 23.51 -1.88
CA ILE A 195 5.88 24.76 -2.62
C ILE A 195 6.54 24.45 -3.96
N HIS A 196 7.59 23.61 -4.00
CA HIS A 196 8.20 23.18 -5.26
C HIS A 196 7.21 22.51 -6.22
N VAL A 197 6.30 21.67 -5.71
CA VAL A 197 5.25 21.04 -6.52
C VAL A 197 4.29 22.08 -7.09
N TRP A 198 3.94 23.12 -6.32
CA TRP A 198 3.08 24.19 -6.79
C TRP A 198 3.77 25.07 -7.83
N ILE A 199 5.03 25.47 -7.60
CA ILE A 199 5.84 26.22 -8.57
C ILE A 199 5.95 25.45 -9.88
N LYS A 200 6.29 24.15 -9.83
CA LYS A 200 6.42 23.31 -11.03
C LYS A 200 5.12 23.25 -11.83
N ARG A 201 3.97 23.13 -11.15
CA ARG A 201 2.65 23.13 -11.82
C ARG A 201 2.32 24.50 -12.40
N TYR A 202 2.57 25.56 -11.66
CA TYR A 202 2.32 26.92 -12.12
C TYR A 202 3.20 27.29 -13.31
N GLN A 203 4.45 26.86 -13.35
CA GLN A 203 5.33 27.07 -14.51
C GLN A 203 4.84 26.33 -15.77
N ALA A 204 4.26 25.13 -15.61
CA ALA A 204 3.74 24.34 -16.71
C ALA A 204 2.41 24.89 -17.26
N ASP A 205 1.44 25.15 -16.38
CA ASP A 205 0.06 25.45 -16.78
C ASP A 205 -0.28 26.96 -16.69
N LYS A 206 0.64 27.78 -16.15
CA LYS A 206 0.43 29.21 -15.79
C LYS A 206 -0.75 29.46 -14.85
N ARG A 207 -1.36 28.41 -14.32
CA ARG A 207 -2.50 28.42 -13.40
C ARG A 207 -2.33 27.30 -12.38
N LEU A 208 -2.64 27.58 -11.13
CA LEU A 208 -2.84 26.53 -10.14
C LEU A 208 -4.28 26.07 -10.25
N SER A 209 -4.50 24.78 -10.45
CA SER A 209 -5.83 24.17 -10.37
C SER A 209 -5.91 23.25 -9.16
N GLU A 210 -7.09 23.17 -8.56
CA GLU A 210 -7.32 22.15 -7.53
C GLU A 210 -7.43 20.78 -8.18
N LYS A 211 -6.48 19.91 -7.87
CA LYS A 211 -6.50 18.50 -8.32
C LYS A 211 -7.77 17.76 -7.88
N TYR A 212 -8.33 18.16 -6.74
CA TYR A 212 -9.50 17.50 -6.18
C TYR A 212 -10.74 18.30 -6.51
N VAL A 213 -11.55 17.76 -7.42
CA VAL A 213 -12.81 18.37 -7.83
C VAL A 213 -13.75 18.50 -6.63
N VAL A 214 -14.34 19.67 -6.45
CA VAL A 214 -15.25 19.97 -5.33
C VAL A 214 -16.65 20.25 -5.87
N GLY A 215 -17.65 20.19 -5.00
CA GLY A 215 -19.04 20.51 -5.36
C GLY A 215 -19.65 19.44 -6.27
N LEU A 216 -20.50 19.88 -7.20
CA LEU A 216 -21.26 19.00 -8.10
C LEU A 216 -20.38 18.19 -9.06
N ALA A 217 -19.18 18.68 -9.36
CA ALA A 217 -18.24 18.00 -10.24
C ALA A 217 -17.45 16.88 -9.53
N HIS A 218 -17.59 16.74 -8.21
CA HIS A 218 -16.99 15.62 -7.49
C HIS A 218 -17.69 14.31 -7.89
N PRO A 219 -16.97 13.21 -8.18
CA PRO A 219 -17.58 11.97 -8.70
C PRO A 219 -18.55 11.28 -7.73
N LYS A 220 -18.53 11.65 -6.44
CA LYS A 220 -19.48 11.18 -5.42
C LYS A 220 -20.53 12.22 -5.04
N ALA A 221 -20.58 13.37 -5.73
CA ALA A 221 -21.63 14.34 -5.52
C ALA A 221 -22.96 13.77 -6.06
N LEU A 222 -24.05 14.09 -5.37
CA LEU A 222 -25.38 13.77 -5.85
C LEU A 222 -25.75 14.75 -6.98
N SER A 223 -26.35 14.24 -8.05
CA SER A 223 -26.85 15.09 -9.14
C SER A 223 -27.91 16.07 -8.62
N PRO A 224 -28.07 17.25 -9.26
CA PRO A 224 -29.11 18.21 -8.91
C PRO A 224 -30.52 17.58 -8.89
N ASP A 225 -30.83 16.72 -9.86
CA ASP A 225 -32.12 16.02 -9.92
C ASP A 225 -32.33 15.14 -8.71
N MET A 226 -31.28 14.44 -8.27
CA MET A 226 -31.35 13.58 -7.09
C MET A 226 -31.50 14.40 -5.81
N ARG A 227 -30.84 15.57 -5.73
CA ARG A 227 -31.04 16.54 -4.65
C ARG A 227 -32.52 16.98 -4.58
N ASN A 228 -33.13 17.29 -5.71
CA ASN A 228 -34.53 17.71 -5.77
C ASN A 228 -35.47 16.55 -5.40
N LYS A 229 -35.18 15.32 -5.85
CA LYS A 229 -35.92 14.11 -5.42
C LYS A 229 -35.85 13.89 -3.91
N ILE A 230 -34.70 14.16 -3.28
CA ILE A 230 -34.56 14.09 -1.82
C ILE A 230 -35.45 15.14 -1.14
N LEU A 231 -35.43 16.39 -1.61
CA LEU A 231 -36.25 17.46 -1.03
C LEU A 231 -37.75 17.21 -1.22
N ALA A 232 -38.16 16.75 -2.40
CA ALA A 232 -39.55 16.34 -2.65
C ALA A 232 -39.98 15.19 -1.73
N ALA A 233 -39.11 14.21 -1.49
CA ALA A 233 -39.38 13.13 -0.54
C ALA A 233 -39.49 13.63 0.91
N VAL A 234 -38.76 14.69 1.27
CA VAL A 234 -38.88 15.37 2.58
C VAL A 234 -40.21 16.11 2.69
N ILE A 235 -40.64 16.83 1.65
CA ILE A 235 -41.95 17.51 1.63
C ILE A 235 -43.08 16.49 1.79
N LYS A 236 -42.99 15.36 1.08
CA LYS A 236 -43.99 14.28 1.16
C LYS A 236 -44.03 13.59 2.54
N ASN A 237 -42.88 13.44 3.20
CA ASN A 237 -42.77 12.73 4.48
C ASN A 237 -41.76 13.40 5.44
N PRO A 238 -42.09 14.56 6.05
CA PRO A 238 -41.13 15.33 6.84
C PRO A 238 -40.62 14.61 8.09
N GLN A 239 -41.44 13.70 8.64
CA GLN A 239 -41.11 12.87 9.81
C GLN A 239 -40.23 11.65 9.48
N ALA A 240 -39.98 11.36 8.19
CA ALA A 240 -39.16 10.21 7.82
C ALA A 240 -37.71 10.37 8.33
N SER A 241 -37.16 9.27 8.86
CA SER A 241 -35.75 9.24 9.24
C SER A 241 -34.84 9.27 8.01
N ILE A 242 -33.61 9.75 8.17
CA ILE A 242 -32.60 9.80 7.11
C ILE A 242 -32.41 8.42 6.45
N HIS A 243 -32.45 7.35 7.24
CA HIS A 243 -32.35 5.97 6.73
C HIS A 243 -33.58 5.53 5.92
N LYS A 244 -34.79 5.96 6.32
CA LYS A 244 -36.02 5.69 5.57
C LYS A 244 -36.03 6.41 4.23
N LEU A 245 -35.65 7.69 4.22
CA LEU A 245 -35.48 8.48 2.98
C LEU A 245 -34.43 7.85 2.05
N ALA A 246 -33.29 7.45 2.61
CA ALA A 246 -32.20 6.80 1.88
C ALA A 246 -32.64 5.47 1.23
N ARG A 247 -33.38 4.63 1.97
CA ARG A 247 -33.92 3.36 1.46
C ARG A 247 -34.93 3.59 0.34
N ASN A 248 -35.83 4.57 0.50
CA ASN A 248 -36.87 4.88 -0.49
C ASN A 248 -36.28 5.38 -1.81
N LEU A 249 -35.16 6.10 -1.77
CA LEU A 249 -34.51 6.68 -2.95
C LEU A 249 -33.36 5.84 -3.50
N SER A 250 -33.04 4.71 -2.85
CA SER A 250 -31.86 3.88 -3.17
C SER A 250 -30.53 4.66 -3.13
N ILE A 251 -30.36 5.56 -2.15
CA ILE A 251 -29.16 6.39 -1.95
C ILE A 251 -28.50 6.05 -0.61
N SER A 252 -27.20 6.29 -0.46
CA SER A 252 -26.54 6.19 0.84
C SER A 252 -27.12 7.18 1.87
N SER A 253 -27.28 6.75 3.12
CA SER A 253 -27.80 7.62 4.20
C SER A 253 -26.93 8.86 4.45
N HIS A 254 -25.61 8.76 4.23
CA HIS A 254 -24.71 9.89 4.33
C HIS A 254 -24.94 10.93 3.22
N GLY A 255 -25.28 10.49 2.01
CA GLY A 255 -25.65 11.37 0.90
C GLY A 255 -26.90 12.19 1.21
N VAL A 256 -27.95 11.54 1.72
CA VAL A 256 -29.18 12.21 2.17
C VAL A 256 -28.86 13.20 3.31
N TRP A 257 -28.08 12.78 4.31
CA TRP A 257 -27.69 13.67 5.42
C TRP A 257 -26.93 14.92 4.95
N ASN A 258 -26.00 14.79 3.99
CA ASN A 258 -25.27 15.94 3.46
C ASN A 258 -26.20 16.95 2.77
N ILE A 259 -27.16 16.48 1.97
CA ILE A 259 -28.15 17.36 1.34
C ILE A 259 -29.02 18.06 2.36
N LEU A 260 -29.50 17.33 3.38
CA LEU A 260 -30.29 17.93 4.45
C LEU A 260 -29.47 18.94 5.26
N LYS A 261 -28.20 18.65 5.54
CA LYS A 261 -27.30 19.56 6.25
C LYS A 261 -27.08 20.87 5.50
N ILE A 262 -26.89 20.83 4.18
CA ILE A 262 -26.72 22.04 3.36
C ILE A 262 -27.94 22.97 3.47
N HIS A 263 -29.14 22.39 3.64
CA HIS A 263 -30.40 23.13 3.76
C HIS A 263 -30.88 23.32 5.20
N ASN A 264 -30.06 23.00 6.22
CA ASN A 264 -30.44 23.02 7.64
C ASN A 264 -31.67 22.14 8.01
N LEU A 265 -31.93 21.09 7.24
CA LEU A 265 -33.05 20.14 7.39
C LEU A 265 -32.66 18.85 8.13
N THR A 266 -31.61 18.87 8.96
CA THR A 266 -31.12 17.69 9.68
C THR A 266 -32.10 17.19 10.73
N HIS A 267 -32.85 18.09 11.36
CA HIS A 267 -33.80 17.78 12.43
C HIS A 267 -35.23 17.63 11.88
N ALA A 268 -36.05 16.79 12.52
CA ALA A 268 -37.43 16.56 12.09
C ALA A 268 -38.32 17.82 12.13
N PRO A 269 -38.24 18.69 13.16
CA PRO A 269 -38.99 19.95 13.17
C PRO A 269 -38.64 20.87 12.01
N ALA A 270 -37.34 20.97 11.66
CA ALA A 270 -36.88 21.77 10.53
C ALA A 270 -37.44 21.25 9.19
N ARG A 271 -37.51 19.92 9.00
CA ARG A 271 -38.14 19.31 7.82
C ARG A 271 -39.63 19.59 7.74
N LEU A 272 -40.33 19.56 8.88
CA LEU A 272 -41.77 19.85 8.95
C LEU A 272 -42.04 21.31 8.62
N ALA A 273 -41.29 22.25 9.20
CA ALA A 273 -41.41 23.67 8.89
C ALA A 273 -41.11 23.96 7.41
N PHE A 274 -40.09 23.31 6.85
CA PHE A 274 -39.77 23.40 5.43
C PHE A 274 -40.90 22.87 4.54
N ALA A 275 -41.45 21.70 4.88
CA ALA A 275 -42.57 21.12 4.15
C ALA A 275 -43.83 22.01 4.20
N GLN A 276 -44.14 22.59 5.36
CA GLN A 276 -45.27 23.51 5.53
C GLN A 276 -45.09 24.78 4.69
N LYS A 277 -43.88 25.36 4.68
CA LYS A 277 -43.57 26.55 3.89
C LYS A 277 -43.74 26.28 2.39
N GLU A 278 -43.14 25.20 1.88
CA GLU A 278 -43.25 24.83 0.46
C GLU A 278 -44.69 24.47 0.06
N MET A 279 -45.48 23.89 0.97
CA MET A 279 -46.91 23.66 0.73
C MET A 279 -47.71 24.96 0.67
N GLN A 280 -47.38 25.96 1.50
CA GLN A 280 -48.02 27.28 1.48
C GLN A 280 -47.74 28.01 0.17
N ASP A 281 -46.50 27.96 -0.31
CA ASP A 281 -46.10 28.55 -1.60
C ASP A 281 -46.84 27.91 -2.78
N PHE A 282 -47.23 26.63 -2.66
CA PHE A 282 -48.07 25.94 -3.66
C PHE A 282 -49.55 26.31 -3.58
N THR A 283 -50.02 26.79 -2.42
CA THR A 283 -51.42 27.16 -2.18
C THR A 283 -51.74 28.63 -2.43
N LEU A 284 -50.79 29.45 -2.90
CA LEU A 284 -51.17 30.75 -3.48
C LEU A 284 -52.08 30.48 -4.67
N PRO A 285 -53.39 30.75 -4.54
CA PRO A 285 -54.31 30.41 -5.58
C PRO A 285 -54.02 31.32 -6.77
N ASN A 286 -53.96 30.73 -7.96
CA ASN A 286 -54.13 31.43 -9.24
C ASN A 286 -55.54 32.07 -9.36
N LEU A 287 -56.07 32.66 -8.28
CA LEU A 287 -57.43 33.19 -8.20
C LEU A 287 -57.61 34.53 -8.93
N LEU A 288 -56.59 35.08 -9.60
CA LEU A 288 -56.71 36.35 -10.33
C LEU A 288 -55.97 36.35 -11.69
N LYS A 289 -55.93 35.21 -12.39
CA LYS A 289 -55.48 35.19 -13.80
C LYS A 289 -56.59 34.91 -14.81
N THR A 290 -57.72 34.33 -14.39
CA THR A 290 -58.88 34.15 -15.28
C THR A 290 -59.64 35.46 -15.53
N ASP A 291 -59.61 36.43 -14.59
CA ASP A 291 -60.25 37.74 -14.83
C ASP A 291 -59.43 38.68 -15.72
N ARG A 292 -58.11 38.47 -15.82
CA ARG A 292 -57.26 39.25 -16.73
C ARG A 292 -57.29 38.73 -18.17
N VAL A 293 -57.62 37.46 -18.37
CA VAL A 293 -57.79 36.88 -19.70
C VAL A 293 -59.19 37.17 -20.23
N ARG A 294 -60.23 37.25 -19.38
CA ARG A 294 -61.58 37.65 -19.79
C ARG A 294 -61.64 39.12 -20.23
N SER A 295 -60.93 40.04 -19.56
CA SER A 295 -60.87 41.46 -19.96
C SER A 295 -60.08 41.72 -21.25
N VAL A 296 -59.10 40.87 -21.58
CA VAL A 296 -58.36 40.95 -22.84
C VAL A 296 -59.13 40.28 -23.99
N TRP A 297 -59.90 39.23 -23.71
CA TRP A 297 -60.72 38.53 -24.71
C TRP A 297 -61.96 39.30 -25.16
N GLU A 298 -62.53 40.18 -24.34
CA GLU A 298 -63.63 41.07 -24.78
C GLU A 298 -63.15 42.20 -25.71
N THR A 299 -61.83 42.45 -25.79
CA THR A 299 -61.25 43.51 -26.64
C THR A 299 -60.77 43.00 -28.01
N PHE A 300 -60.70 41.68 -28.25
CA PHE A 300 -60.15 41.14 -29.50
C PHE A 300 -60.99 40.01 -30.08
N THR A 301 -61.89 40.37 -30.99
CA THR A 301 -62.27 39.56 -32.15
C THR A 301 -62.13 40.44 -33.40
N PRO A 302 -62.04 39.91 -34.64
CA PRO A 302 -61.58 38.59 -35.11
C PRO A 302 -60.54 38.72 -36.27
N ASN A 303 -59.84 37.62 -36.62
CA ASN A 303 -59.70 37.13 -38.01
C ASN A 303 -58.54 36.12 -38.18
N LEU A 304 -58.80 35.14 -39.06
CA LEU A 304 -57.88 34.26 -39.79
C LEU A 304 -57.38 32.96 -39.11
N ALA A 305 -58.21 31.92 -39.27
CA ALA A 305 -58.00 30.65 -39.98
C ALA A 305 -56.73 29.76 -39.77
N PRO A 306 -56.86 28.42 -39.96
CA PRO A 306 -56.01 27.39 -39.35
C PRO A 306 -55.08 26.65 -40.34
N ALA A 307 -54.04 25.97 -39.82
CA ALA A 307 -53.20 25.03 -40.58
C ALA A 307 -52.99 23.68 -39.83
N PRO A 308 -52.78 22.56 -40.56
CA PRO A 308 -53.07 21.17 -40.11
C PRO A 308 -51.87 20.35 -39.54
N PRO A 309 -52.10 19.13 -38.99
CA PRO A 309 -51.09 18.30 -38.31
C PRO A 309 -50.43 17.21 -39.20
N PRO A 310 -49.24 16.68 -38.83
CA PRO A 310 -48.57 15.59 -39.56
C PRO A 310 -48.87 14.16 -39.05
N SER A 311 -49.14 13.25 -40.00
CA SER A 311 -49.00 11.77 -40.00
C SER A 311 -47.51 11.36 -40.17
N SER A 312 -47.00 10.14 -39.98
CA SER A 312 -47.54 8.77 -39.99
C SER A 312 -46.57 7.79 -39.29
N ILE A 313 -47.14 6.64 -38.92
CA ILE A 313 -46.55 5.43 -38.33
C ILE A 313 -45.97 4.54 -39.43
N GLU A 314 -44.79 3.92 -39.22
CA GLU A 314 -44.35 2.75 -40.00
C GLU A 314 -44.04 1.56 -39.09
N GLN A 315 -44.65 0.43 -39.46
CA GLN A 315 -44.45 -0.91 -38.95
C GLN A 315 -43.34 -1.61 -39.74
N PHE A 316 -42.53 -2.46 -39.11
CA PHE A 316 -41.85 -3.54 -39.83
C PHE A 316 -41.86 -4.85 -39.04
N SER A 317 -41.99 -5.91 -39.82
CA SER A 317 -42.41 -7.28 -39.53
C SER A 317 -41.25 -8.23 -39.21
N SER A 318 -41.65 -9.40 -38.72
CA SER A 318 -40.88 -10.56 -38.27
C SER A 318 -40.24 -11.40 -39.39
N THR A 319 -39.09 -12.03 -39.08
CA THR A 319 -38.63 -13.29 -39.72
C THR A 319 -37.86 -14.19 -38.75
N SER A 320 -37.94 -15.49 -39.02
CA SER A 320 -37.57 -16.69 -38.23
C SER A 320 -36.05 -16.98 -38.13
N PRO A 321 -35.63 -18.01 -37.35
CA PRO A 321 -34.24 -18.21 -36.92
C PRO A 321 -33.45 -19.18 -37.81
N GLN A 322 -32.15 -18.92 -38.01
CA GLN A 322 -31.06 -19.91 -38.13
C GLN A 322 -29.70 -19.22 -38.37
N ASN A 323 -28.62 -19.92 -38.01
CA ASN A 323 -27.19 -19.68 -38.26
C ASN A 323 -26.37 -18.97 -37.16
N LEU A 324 -25.61 -19.80 -36.44
CA LEU A 324 -24.46 -19.38 -35.63
C LEU A 324 -23.41 -18.72 -36.56
N PRO A 325 -22.90 -17.53 -36.22
CA PRO A 325 -21.91 -16.85 -37.05
C PRO A 325 -20.56 -17.58 -36.98
N PRO A 326 -19.80 -17.65 -38.09
CA PRO A 326 -18.42 -18.09 -38.04
C PRO A 326 -17.65 -17.14 -37.12
N ILE A 327 -16.99 -17.69 -36.10
CA ILE A 327 -16.08 -16.92 -35.25
C ILE A 327 -15.03 -16.33 -36.18
N SER A 328 -15.12 -15.02 -36.42
CA SER A 328 -14.18 -14.32 -37.30
C SER A 328 -12.75 -14.60 -36.80
N THR A 329 -11.96 -15.26 -37.64
CA THR A 329 -10.55 -15.58 -37.40
C THR A 329 -9.75 -14.34 -36.97
N LEU A 330 -10.20 -13.16 -37.39
CA LEU A 330 -9.70 -11.85 -36.98
C LEU A 330 -9.80 -11.57 -35.48
N ASN A 331 -10.88 -11.98 -34.80
CA ASN A 331 -11.05 -11.72 -33.37
C ASN A 331 -10.15 -12.64 -32.52
N LEU A 332 -9.93 -13.87 -32.98
CA LEU A 332 -9.04 -14.83 -32.32
C LEU A 332 -7.57 -14.41 -32.50
N LEU A 333 -7.20 -13.95 -33.70
CA LEU A 333 -5.88 -13.37 -33.98
C LEU A 333 -5.63 -12.11 -33.12
N LYS A 334 -6.61 -11.20 -33.02
CA LYS A 334 -6.52 -10.01 -32.15
C LYS A 334 -6.33 -10.38 -30.67
N LEU A 335 -6.99 -11.44 -30.20
CA LEU A 335 -6.84 -11.91 -28.82
C LEU A 335 -5.44 -12.47 -28.55
N ILE A 336 -4.91 -13.28 -29.48
CA ILE A 336 -3.55 -13.85 -29.39
C ILE A 336 -2.50 -12.73 -29.43
N ILE A 337 -2.62 -11.78 -30.36
CA ILE A 337 -1.69 -10.62 -30.45
C ILE A 337 -1.73 -9.81 -29.16
N LYS A 338 -2.92 -9.56 -28.59
CA LYS A 338 -3.07 -8.78 -27.35
C LYS A 338 -2.47 -9.51 -26.14
N ALA A 339 -2.62 -10.82 -26.05
CA ALA A 339 -2.02 -11.65 -25.01
C ALA A 339 -0.49 -11.70 -25.11
N SER A 340 0.05 -11.83 -26.32
CA SER A 340 1.49 -11.84 -26.59
C SER A 340 2.15 -10.49 -26.30
N ILE A 341 1.52 -9.38 -26.68
CA ILE A 341 2.02 -8.02 -26.38
C ILE A 341 2.00 -7.76 -24.87
N SER A 342 0.94 -8.15 -24.16
CA SER A 342 0.82 -7.94 -22.71
C SER A 342 1.87 -8.72 -21.90
N THR A 343 2.17 -9.95 -22.32
CA THR A 343 3.20 -10.79 -21.68
C THR A 343 4.59 -10.25 -21.99
N PHE A 344 4.86 -9.81 -23.22
CA PHE A 344 6.13 -9.21 -23.62
C PHE A 344 6.43 -7.88 -22.88
N ILE A 345 5.44 -6.98 -22.75
CA ILE A 345 5.58 -5.73 -21.98
C ILE A 345 5.83 -6.00 -20.50
N SER A 346 5.24 -7.06 -19.96
CA SER A 346 5.46 -7.46 -18.57
C SER A 346 6.86 -8.05 -18.34
N LEU A 347 7.40 -8.73 -19.35
CA LEU A 347 8.75 -9.32 -19.34
C LEU A 347 9.86 -8.24 -19.45
N LEU A 348 9.59 -7.16 -20.19
CA LEU A 348 10.52 -6.04 -20.47
C LEU A 348 10.54 -4.91 -19.43
N LYS A 349 10.04 -5.12 -18.21
CA LYS A 349 10.22 -4.14 -17.12
C LYS A 349 11.70 -4.07 -16.69
N LEU A 350 12.49 -3.32 -17.45
CA LEU A 350 13.88 -2.98 -17.17
C LEU A 350 14.01 -2.06 -15.93
N PRO A 351 15.16 -2.12 -15.23
CA PRO A 351 15.43 -1.30 -14.04
C PRO A 351 15.30 0.21 -14.33
N SER A 352 14.63 0.91 -13.42
CA SER A 352 14.01 2.23 -13.58
C SER A 352 14.96 3.43 -13.58
N GLN A 353 16.21 3.28 -14.02
CA GLN A 353 17.21 4.34 -13.95
C GLN A 353 17.56 4.99 -15.30
N LEU A 354 17.00 4.51 -16.42
CA LEU A 354 17.13 5.20 -17.71
C LEU A 354 16.17 6.41 -17.78
N PRO A 355 16.62 7.57 -18.30
CA PRO A 355 15.76 8.74 -18.49
C PRO A 355 14.52 8.36 -19.31
N ARG A 356 13.33 8.78 -18.85
CA ARG A 356 12.05 8.39 -19.47
C ARG A 356 11.98 8.70 -20.97
N TRP A 357 12.67 9.75 -21.43
CA TRP A 357 12.69 10.14 -22.83
C TRP A 357 13.47 9.15 -23.73
N TRP A 358 14.57 8.58 -23.24
CA TRP A 358 15.32 7.52 -23.95
C TRP A 358 14.50 6.25 -24.10
N MET A 359 13.75 5.88 -23.06
CA MET A 359 12.87 4.71 -23.12
C MET A 359 11.74 4.90 -24.13
N SER A 360 11.15 6.11 -24.20
CA SER A 360 10.13 6.43 -25.20
C SER A 360 10.69 6.43 -26.62
N PHE A 361 11.91 6.94 -26.82
CA PHE A 361 12.56 6.95 -28.13
C PHE A 361 12.92 5.54 -28.61
N LEU A 362 13.57 4.72 -27.77
CA LEU A 362 13.85 3.32 -28.09
C LEU A 362 12.57 2.53 -28.37
N ALA A 363 11.53 2.72 -27.54
CA ALA A 363 10.26 2.04 -27.74
C ALA A 363 9.59 2.45 -29.07
N ALA A 364 9.61 3.73 -29.43
CA ALA A 364 9.00 4.23 -30.65
C ALA A 364 9.68 3.69 -31.93
N PHE A 365 10.97 3.34 -31.88
CA PHE A 365 11.71 2.86 -33.05
C PHE A 365 11.84 1.33 -33.10
N ILE A 366 12.15 0.69 -31.97
CA ILE A 366 12.40 -0.75 -31.93
C ILE A 366 11.10 -1.55 -32.05
N ILE A 367 10.01 -1.08 -31.44
CA ILE A 367 8.75 -1.82 -31.44
C ILE A 367 8.18 -1.95 -32.86
N PRO A 368 8.08 -0.89 -33.67
CA PRO A 368 7.57 -1.02 -35.05
C PRO A 368 8.46 -1.89 -35.94
N VAL A 369 9.79 -1.82 -35.80
CA VAL A 369 10.72 -2.65 -36.59
C VAL A 369 10.56 -4.13 -36.24
N ILE A 370 10.47 -4.47 -34.95
CA ILE A 370 10.23 -5.86 -34.52
C ILE A 370 8.85 -6.32 -34.99
N ILE A 371 7.79 -5.51 -34.83
CA ILE A 371 6.44 -5.88 -35.27
C ILE A 371 6.39 -6.08 -36.78
N SER A 372 7.01 -5.20 -37.56
CA SER A 372 7.06 -5.31 -39.02
C SER A 372 7.82 -6.56 -39.45
N GLY A 373 8.98 -6.83 -38.84
CA GLY A 373 9.75 -8.05 -39.10
C GLY A 373 8.97 -9.32 -38.76
N VAL A 374 8.26 -9.35 -37.63
CA VAL A 374 7.43 -10.50 -37.22
C VAL A 374 6.22 -10.68 -38.13
N LEU A 375 5.56 -9.60 -38.55
CA LEU A 375 4.41 -9.69 -39.45
C LEU A 375 4.82 -10.16 -40.85
N LEU A 376 5.86 -9.56 -41.44
CA LEU A 376 6.36 -9.94 -42.76
C LEU A 376 6.91 -11.37 -42.75
N SER A 377 7.68 -11.75 -41.72
CA SER A 377 8.21 -13.12 -41.60
C SER A 377 7.09 -14.13 -41.31
N GLY A 378 6.11 -13.76 -40.49
CA GLY A 378 5.00 -14.63 -40.12
C GLY A 378 4.08 -14.94 -41.30
N VAL A 379 3.78 -13.96 -42.15
CA VAL A 379 2.96 -14.16 -43.36
C VAL A 379 3.69 -15.06 -44.37
N ASN A 380 4.98 -14.79 -44.63
CA ASN A 380 5.78 -15.62 -45.53
C ASN A 380 5.95 -17.05 -45.00
N TYR A 381 6.12 -17.21 -43.68
CA TYR A 381 6.23 -18.51 -43.03
C TYR A 381 4.93 -19.30 -43.07
N LEU A 382 3.78 -18.64 -42.87
CA LEU A 382 2.48 -19.28 -43.00
C LEU A 382 2.23 -19.75 -44.45
N SER A 383 2.64 -18.94 -45.43
CA SER A 383 2.61 -19.34 -46.84
C SER A 383 3.45 -20.60 -47.10
N LEU A 384 4.62 -20.70 -46.47
CA LEU A 384 5.50 -21.87 -46.58
C LEU A 384 4.86 -23.14 -45.99
N ILE A 385 4.14 -23.03 -44.87
CA ILE A 385 3.39 -24.15 -44.29
C ILE A 385 2.22 -24.56 -45.19
N LEU A 386 1.49 -23.59 -45.76
CA LEU A 386 0.35 -23.86 -46.64
C LEU A 386 0.75 -24.44 -47.99
N GLN A 387 1.97 -24.15 -48.46
CA GLN A 387 2.54 -24.69 -49.71
C GLN A 387 3.33 -25.99 -49.50
N ALA A 388 3.26 -26.61 -48.31
CA ALA A 388 4.00 -27.84 -48.05
C ALA A 388 3.51 -28.98 -48.98
N PRO A 389 4.42 -29.70 -49.66
CA PRO A 389 4.05 -30.71 -50.66
C PRO A 389 3.36 -31.95 -50.06
N THR A 390 3.56 -32.20 -48.76
CA THR A 390 2.91 -33.29 -48.02
C THR A 390 2.52 -32.83 -46.61
N VAL A 391 1.45 -33.43 -46.06
CA VAL A 391 0.98 -33.15 -44.69
C VAL A 391 2.08 -33.43 -43.66
N THR A 392 2.86 -34.48 -43.87
CA THR A 392 3.98 -34.86 -42.99
C THR A 392 5.03 -33.77 -42.90
N VAL A 393 5.38 -33.14 -44.03
CA VAL A 393 6.31 -32.00 -44.07
C VAL A 393 5.72 -30.78 -43.36
N GLY A 394 4.42 -30.50 -43.55
CA GLY A 394 3.72 -29.43 -42.84
C GLY A 394 3.74 -29.60 -41.32
N ILE A 395 3.51 -30.82 -40.82
CA ILE A 395 3.62 -31.15 -39.39
C ILE A 395 5.06 -30.95 -38.89
N GLY A 396 6.06 -31.32 -39.69
CA GLY A 396 7.47 -31.08 -39.40
C GLY A 396 7.79 -29.59 -39.19
N TYR A 397 7.30 -28.72 -40.08
CA TYR A 397 7.45 -27.28 -39.92
C TYR A 397 6.78 -26.74 -38.65
N LEU A 398 5.59 -27.25 -38.32
CA LEU A 398 4.89 -26.87 -37.09
C LEU A 398 5.72 -27.22 -35.85
N PHE A 399 6.24 -28.45 -35.75
CA PHE A 399 7.08 -28.83 -34.60
C PHE A 399 8.37 -28.04 -34.51
N ALA A 400 9.03 -27.77 -35.65
CA ALA A 400 10.22 -26.93 -35.68
C ALA A 400 9.93 -25.51 -35.20
N SER A 401 8.80 -24.92 -35.60
CA SER A 401 8.38 -23.59 -35.15
C SER A 401 8.12 -23.53 -33.65
N LEU A 402 7.51 -24.59 -33.09
CA LEU A 402 7.18 -24.69 -31.68
C LEU A 402 8.44 -24.85 -30.83
N ALA A 403 9.39 -25.68 -31.29
CA ALA A 403 10.70 -25.83 -30.66
C ALA A 403 11.49 -24.51 -30.67
N LEU A 404 11.53 -23.81 -31.81
CA LEU A 404 12.19 -22.51 -31.92
C LEU A 404 11.54 -21.45 -31.01
N SER A 405 10.20 -21.42 -30.94
CA SER A 405 9.45 -20.52 -30.06
C SER A 405 9.79 -20.76 -28.58
N PHE A 406 9.85 -22.02 -28.14
CA PHE A 406 10.27 -22.33 -26.77
C PHE A 406 11.74 -21.98 -26.51
N GLY A 407 12.64 -22.28 -27.45
CA GLY A 407 14.05 -21.89 -27.36
C GLY A 407 14.24 -20.38 -27.20
N LEU A 408 13.52 -19.59 -28.01
CA LEU A 408 13.54 -18.13 -27.93
C LEU A 408 12.99 -17.62 -26.59
N PHE A 409 11.92 -18.22 -26.07
CA PHE A 409 11.37 -17.85 -24.77
C PHE A 409 12.37 -18.09 -23.63
N PHE A 410 13.03 -19.25 -23.61
CA PHE A 410 14.07 -19.55 -22.62
C PHE A 410 15.29 -18.65 -22.76
N PHE A 411 15.70 -18.34 -23.99
CA PHE A 411 16.79 -17.41 -24.27
C PHE A 411 16.50 -16.00 -23.77
N LEU A 412 15.31 -15.45 -24.05
CA LEU A 412 14.92 -14.12 -23.55
C LEU A 412 14.84 -14.09 -22.02
N TYR A 413 14.32 -15.17 -21.43
CA TYR A 413 14.30 -15.31 -19.98
C TYR A 413 15.71 -15.32 -19.38
N SER A 414 16.65 -16.09 -19.93
CA SER A 414 18.03 -16.17 -19.43
C SER A 414 18.82 -14.89 -19.71
N SER A 415 18.59 -14.23 -20.86
CA SER A 415 19.25 -12.97 -21.22
C SER A 415 19.04 -11.89 -20.15
N LYS A 416 17.85 -11.82 -19.54
CA LYS A 416 17.59 -10.90 -18.41
C LYS A 416 18.57 -11.11 -17.26
N TYR A 417 18.89 -12.35 -16.91
CA TYR A 417 19.83 -12.68 -15.84
C TYR A 417 21.27 -12.34 -16.23
N TYR A 418 21.69 -12.70 -17.45
CA TYR A 418 23.04 -12.38 -17.95
C TYR A 418 23.27 -10.88 -18.06
N LEU A 419 22.28 -10.12 -18.53
CA LEU A 419 22.38 -8.67 -18.68
C LEU A 419 22.42 -7.97 -17.31
N SER A 420 21.69 -8.50 -16.32
CA SER A 420 21.77 -8.04 -14.93
C SER A 420 23.15 -8.32 -14.33
N ALA A 421 23.71 -9.52 -14.54
CA ALA A 421 25.05 -9.87 -14.09
C ALA A 421 26.12 -8.99 -14.76
N LEU A 422 26.02 -8.75 -16.06
CA LEU A 422 26.93 -7.89 -16.81
C LEU A 422 26.84 -6.44 -16.35
N LEU A 423 25.64 -5.94 -16.03
CA LEU A 423 25.46 -4.61 -15.45
C LEU A 423 26.14 -4.50 -14.08
N VAL A 424 25.94 -5.49 -13.20
CA VAL A 424 26.62 -5.53 -11.89
C VAL A 424 28.14 -5.53 -12.05
N LEU A 425 28.68 -6.35 -12.96
CA LEU A 425 30.11 -6.40 -13.25
C LEU A 425 30.64 -5.09 -13.85
N ARG A 426 29.88 -4.44 -14.73
CA ARG A 426 30.28 -3.17 -15.35
C ARG A 426 30.30 -2.02 -14.34
N PHE A 427 29.30 -1.93 -13.47
CA PHE A 427 29.28 -0.92 -12.39
C PHE A 427 30.37 -1.18 -11.35
N SER A 428 30.69 -2.45 -11.08
CA SER A 428 31.81 -2.81 -10.22
C SER A 428 33.16 -2.35 -10.78
N ARG A 429 33.40 -2.44 -12.10
CA ARG A 429 34.69 -2.04 -12.70
C ARG A 429 34.87 -0.52 -12.83
N LYS A 430 33.80 0.24 -13.08
CA LYS A 430 33.92 1.67 -13.39
C LYS A 430 34.49 2.51 -12.23
N ILE A 431 34.34 2.03 -10.99
CA ILE A 431 34.88 2.67 -9.78
C ILE A 431 36.41 2.56 -9.73
N ILE A 432 36.97 1.41 -10.15
CA ILE A 432 38.43 1.14 -10.04
C ILE A 432 39.24 2.05 -10.99
N THR A 433 38.76 2.28 -12.21
CA THR A 433 39.49 3.07 -13.21
C THR A 433 39.53 4.58 -12.97
N GLN A 434 38.69 5.13 -12.07
CA GLN A 434 38.63 6.58 -11.85
C GLN A 434 39.61 7.06 -10.77
N ASP A 435 40.05 6.16 -9.89
CA ASP A 435 41.07 6.44 -8.87
C ASP A 435 42.50 6.23 -9.37
N GLU A 436 42.74 5.37 -10.37
CA GLU A 436 44.07 5.18 -10.94
C GLU A 436 44.62 6.45 -11.63
N THR A 437 43.76 7.33 -12.16
CA THR A 437 44.22 8.60 -12.76
C THR A 437 44.62 9.67 -11.73
N ASN A 438 44.23 9.52 -10.46
CA ASN A 438 44.58 10.45 -9.39
C ASN A 438 45.62 9.86 -8.40
N ALA A 439 45.88 8.56 -8.43
CA ALA A 439 46.78 7.87 -7.50
C ALA A 439 48.20 7.60 -8.06
N ALA A 440 48.53 8.05 -9.27
CA ALA A 440 49.85 7.84 -9.88
C ALA A 440 51.02 8.56 -9.18
N THR A 441 50.79 9.29 -8.08
CA THR A 441 51.87 9.94 -7.29
C THR A 441 52.05 9.43 -5.86
N LYS A 442 51.23 8.51 -5.34
CA LYS A 442 51.44 7.96 -3.98
C LYS A 442 50.93 6.53 -3.82
N SER A 443 51.84 5.56 -3.97
CA SER A 443 52.16 4.58 -2.93
C SER A 443 52.77 3.31 -3.52
N LEU A 444 54.10 3.24 -3.46
CA LEU A 444 54.79 1.97 -3.27
C LEU A 444 54.46 1.51 -1.84
N THR A 445 53.51 0.59 -1.68
CA THR A 445 53.51 -0.48 -0.66
C THR A 445 52.11 -1.07 -0.51
N SER A 446 51.99 -2.34 -0.87
CA SER A 446 51.11 -3.39 -0.32
C SER A 446 50.33 -4.13 -1.40
N ASN A 447 50.98 -5.21 -1.85
CA ASN A 447 50.43 -6.23 -2.72
C ASN A 447 49.46 -7.09 -1.91
N HIS A 448 48.18 -6.70 -1.88
CA HIS A 448 47.12 -7.61 -1.47
C HIS A 448 45.97 -7.50 -2.49
N GLN A 449 46.06 -8.34 -3.52
CA GLN A 449 44.98 -8.57 -4.49
C GLN A 449 43.78 -9.19 -3.78
N GLN A 450 42.95 -8.35 -3.15
CA GLN A 450 41.61 -8.75 -2.75
C GLN A 450 40.67 -8.48 -3.92
N SER A 451 40.40 -9.53 -4.69
CA SER A 451 39.37 -9.58 -5.73
C SER A 451 37.96 -9.60 -5.10
N GLY A 452 37.61 -8.54 -4.37
CA GLY A 452 36.32 -8.36 -3.71
C GLY A 452 35.75 -6.97 -3.96
N LEU A 453 34.42 -6.87 -3.99
CA LEU A 453 33.68 -5.61 -4.09
C LEU A 453 33.90 -4.79 -2.80
N VAL A 454 34.91 -3.91 -2.77
CA VAL A 454 35.08 -2.94 -1.69
C VAL A 454 34.25 -1.70 -2.04
N SER A 455 33.28 -1.36 -1.19
CA SER A 455 32.52 -0.12 -1.33
C SER A 455 33.39 1.04 -0.86
N ASP A 456 33.64 2.02 -1.74
CA ASP A 456 34.29 3.27 -1.36
C ASP A 456 33.39 4.09 -0.43
N VAL A 457 33.84 4.30 0.80
CA VAL A 457 33.16 5.04 1.88
C VAL A 457 33.83 6.39 2.14
N SER A 458 34.87 6.75 1.37
CA SER A 458 35.71 7.93 1.62
C SER A 458 34.96 9.27 1.51
N GLN A 459 33.88 9.33 0.72
CA GLN A 459 33.09 10.55 0.50
C GLN A 459 31.94 10.74 1.49
N ILE A 460 31.76 9.82 2.45
CA ILE A 460 30.65 9.91 3.41
C ILE A 460 31.16 10.60 4.68
N GLU A 461 30.98 11.92 4.74
CA GLU A 461 31.14 12.67 6.00
C GLU A 461 30.02 12.25 6.97
N LEU A 462 30.40 11.46 7.97
CA LEU A 462 29.49 11.02 9.01
C LEU A 462 29.16 12.20 9.92
N THR A 463 27.95 12.74 9.82
CA THR A 463 27.42 13.77 10.75
C THR A 463 27.31 13.30 12.21
N ARG A 464 27.46 11.99 12.45
CA ARG A 464 27.49 11.39 13.78
C ARG A 464 28.30 10.09 13.73
N HIS A 465 28.97 9.77 14.82
CA HIS A 465 29.66 8.50 14.98
C HIS A 465 28.66 7.32 14.88
N PRO A 466 29.03 6.23 14.20
CA PRO A 466 28.15 5.08 14.05
C PRO A 466 27.93 4.43 15.42
N PHE A 467 26.68 4.04 15.70
CA PHE A 467 26.39 3.23 16.89
C PHE A 467 26.80 1.79 16.62
N VAL A 468 27.88 1.34 17.25
CA VAL A 468 28.36 -0.04 17.14
C VAL A 468 27.83 -0.86 18.32
N SER A 469 27.07 -1.91 18.03
CA SER A 469 26.63 -2.89 19.04
C SER A 469 27.34 -4.22 18.82
N ILE A 470 28.28 -4.57 19.69
CA ILE A 470 29.02 -5.83 19.63
C ILE A 470 28.32 -6.88 20.48
N HIS A 471 27.81 -7.94 19.84
CA HIS A 471 27.18 -9.04 20.55
C HIS A 471 28.23 -10.10 20.90
N LEU A 472 28.51 -10.24 22.19
CA LEU A 472 29.53 -11.15 22.70
C LEU A 472 28.88 -12.50 23.08
N PRO A 473 29.23 -13.62 22.41
CA PRO A 473 28.86 -14.93 22.90
C PRO A 473 29.67 -15.21 24.18
N LEU A 474 28.99 -15.32 25.32
CA LEU A 474 29.64 -15.62 26.58
C LEU A 474 29.84 -17.12 26.73
N TYR A 475 31.10 -17.52 26.93
CA TYR A 475 31.48 -18.87 27.31
C TYR A 475 31.61 -18.98 28.83
N ASN A 476 31.42 -20.17 29.39
CA ASN A 476 31.36 -20.37 30.85
C ASN A 476 32.74 -20.36 31.55
N GLU A 477 33.78 -19.87 30.87
CA GLU A 477 35.15 -19.83 31.39
C GLU A 477 35.60 -18.39 31.66
N LYS A 478 35.89 -18.08 32.93
CA LYS A 478 36.22 -16.73 33.42
C LYS A 478 37.39 -16.08 32.66
N ARG A 479 38.42 -16.86 32.30
CA ARG A 479 39.61 -16.35 31.60
C ARG A 479 39.33 -15.98 30.14
N VAL A 480 38.37 -16.64 29.50
CA VAL A 480 37.96 -16.32 28.12
C VAL A 480 37.10 -15.06 28.12
N VAL A 481 36.17 -14.94 29.07
CA VAL A 481 35.34 -13.75 29.22
C VAL A 481 36.19 -12.50 29.48
N ASN A 482 37.19 -12.59 30.37
CA ASN A 482 38.06 -11.45 30.67
C ASN A 482 38.84 -10.96 29.45
N ARG A 483 39.47 -11.88 28.69
CA ARG A 483 40.21 -11.52 27.46
C ARG A 483 39.30 -10.94 26.38
N LEU A 484 38.08 -11.48 26.28
CA LEU A 484 37.11 -11.04 25.29
C LEU A 484 36.53 -9.66 25.66
N LEU A 485 36.31 -9.38 26.93
CA LEU A 485 35.96 -8.03 27.40
C LEU A 485 37.11 -7.05 27.19
N GLU A 486 38.33 -7.41 27.56
CA GLU A 486 39.53 -6.59 27.39
C GLU A 486 39.74 -6.19 25.92
N ALA A 487 39.64 -7.17 25.00
CA ALA A 487 39.73 -6.95 23.56
C ALA A 487 38.61 -6.07 23.00
N VAL A 488 37.41 -6.12 23.59
CA VAL A 488 36.28 -5.28 23.15
C VAL A 488 36.41 -3.86 23.71
N THR A 489 36.94 -3.72 24.91
CA THR A 489 37.21 -2.41 25.53
C THR A 489 38.44 -1.71 24.97
N SER A 490 39.37 -2.44 24.36
CA SER A 490 40.55 -1.87 23.69
C SER A 490 40.28 -1.42 22.26
N LEU A 491 39.06 -1.64 21.72
CA LEU A 491 38.68 -1.12 20.41
C LEU A 491 38.52 0.40 20.50
N ASP A 492 39.48 1.11 19.90
CA ASP A 492 39.45 2.56 19.78
C ASP A 492 38.50 2.96 18.64
N TYR A 493 37.25 3.26 19.01
CA TYR A 493 36.29 3.86 18.09
C TYR A 493 36.33 5.39 18.28
N PRO A 494 36.47 6.17 17.21
CA PRO A 494 36.52 7.63 17.27
C PRO A 494 35.20 8.25 17.71
#